data_AF-A0A7C9AAR8-F1
#
_entry.id   AF-A0A7C9AAR8-F1
#
_cell.length_a   1.000
_cell.length_b   1.000
_cell.length_c   1.000
_cell.angle_alpha   90.00
_cell.angle_beta   90.00
_cell.angle_gamma   90.00
#
_symmetry.space_group_name_H-M   'P 1'
#
loop_
_entity.id
_entity.type
_entity.pdbx_description
1 polymer ?
#
loop_
_entity_poly.entity_id
_entity_poly.type
_entity_poly.pdbx_seq_one_letter_code
_entity_poly.pdbx_strand_id
1 'polypeptide(L)'
;QFLASLDRRPDQFTVLVRNVPPDPHESVSEHVEHFFCVNHPDHYLLHQVVYNANELAKLVEKKKNMQNWYTYYQNKYERNPSKKPTVKTGSFGLWGDRVDAIDYYTKEIEKLTEQEIAER
;
A
#
# COMPACT_ATOMS: atom_id res chain seq x y z
N GLN A 1 26.82 14.62 22.66
CA GLN A 1 26.28 15.79 21.92
C GLN A 1 25.38 15.40 20.74
N PHE A 2 25.62 14.28 20.04
CA PHE A 2 24.81 13.86 18.88
C PHE A 2 23.29 13.77 19.13
N LEU A 3 22.84 13.10 20.20
CA LEU A 3 21.40 12.94 20.46
C LEU A 3 20.65 14.26 20.69
N ALA A 4 21.34 15.27 21.24
CA ALA A 4 20.75 16.57 21.53
C ALA A 4 20.75 17.52 20.31
N SER A 5 21.49 17.19 19.26
CA SER A 5 21.56 17.96 18.01
C SER A 5 20.74 17.33 16.87
N LEU A 6 19.94 16.30 17.16
CA LEU A 6 19.09 15.67 16.16
C LEU A 6 17.90 16.56 15.83
N ASP A 7 17.56 16.61 14.55
CA ASP A 7 16.32 17.26 14.09
C ASP A 7 15.09 16.54 14.65
N ARG A 8 13.97 17.26 14.64
CA ARG A 8 12.67 16.74 15.07
C ARG A 8 12.21 15.63 14.13
N ARG A 9 12.02 14.42 14.65
CA ARG A 9 11.58 13.24 13.88
C ARG A 9 10.44 12.51 14.59
N PRO A 10 9.55 11.80 13.87
CA PRO A 10 8.39 11.15 14.47
C PRO A 10 8.76 10.05 15.49
N ASP A 11 9.91 9.39 15.33
CA ASP A 11 10.42 8.38 16.28
C ASP A 11 10.66 8.94 17.69
N GLN A 12 10.83 10.25 17.83
CA GLN A 12 11.02 10.92 19.12
C GLN A 12 9.70 11.15 19.88
N PHE A 13 8.55 11.12 19.18
CA PHE A 13 7.23 11.47 19.76
C PHE A 13 6.21 10.34 19.62
N THR A 14 6.49 9.30 18.84
CA THR A 14 5.58 8.18 18.60
C THR A 14 6.08 6.93 19.32
N VAL A 15 5.23 6.35 20.16
CA VAL A 15 5.50 5.10 20.88
C VAL A 15 4.68 3.96 20.29
N LEU A 16 5.31 2.81 20.06
CA LEU A 16 4.63 1.60 19.65
C LEU A 16 4.10 0.85 20.87
N VAL A 17 2.78 0.85 21.05
CA VAL A 17 2.09 0.07 22.09
C VAL A 17 1.65 -1.27 21.51
N ARG A 18 1.90 -2.36 22.25
CA ARG A 18 1.54 -3.73 21.84
C ARG A 18 0.76 -4.41 22.96
N ASN A 19 0.02 -5.47 22.60
CA ASN A 19 -0.77 -6.28 23.54
C ASN A 19 -1.82 -5.47 24.31
N VAL A 20 -2.55 -4.58 23.62
CA VAL A 20 -3.71 -3.90 24.19
C VAL A 20 -4.75 -4.96 24.56
N PRO A 21 -5.28 -4.97 25.79
CA PRO A 21 -6.26 -5.96 26.22
C PRO A 21 -7.53 -5.84 25.36
N PRO A 22 -8.15 -6.98 24.97
CA PRO A 22 -9.42 -6.94 24.26
C PRO A 22 -10.54 -6.53 25.22
N ASP A 23 -11.31 -5.52 24.85
CA ASP A 23 -12.52 -5.10 25.55
C ASP A 23 -13.76 -5.52 24.74
N PRO A 24 -14.77 -6.18 25.34
CA PRO A 24 -16.00 -6.57 24.64
C PRO A 24 -16.96 -5.39 24.37
N HIS A 25 -16.78 -4.24 25.03
CA HIS A 25 -17.67 -3.08 24.95
C HIS A 25 -17.07 -1.91 24.17
N GLU A 26 -15.75 -1.78 24.13
CA GLU A 26 -15.03 -0.69 23.47
C GLU A 26 -14.16 -1.20 22.32
N SER A 27 -14.05 -0.41 21.24
CA SER A 27 -13.05 -0.69 20.21
C SER A 27 -11.64 -0.47 20.76
N VAL A 28 -10.63 -1.11 20.15
CA VAL A 28 -9.21 -0.88 20.51
C VAL A 28 -8.84 0.61 20.44
N SER A 29 -9.45 1.35 19.51
CA SER A 29 -9.25 2.79 19.34
C SER A 29 -9.74 3.57 20.56
N GLU A 30 -10.99 3.37 20.95
CA GLU A 30 -11.61 4.05 22.10
C GLU A 30 -10.91 3.70 23.40
N HIS A 31 -10.57 2.42 23.59
CA HIS A 31 -9.87 1.96 24.77
C HIS A 31 -8.50 2.63 24.94
N VAL A 32 -7.73 2.74 23.85
CA VAL A 32 -6.43 3.42 23.85
C VAL A 32 -6.61 4.92 24.09
N GLU A 33 -7.56 5.55 23.42
CA GLU A 33 -7.85 6.98 23.60
C GLU A 33 -8.21 7.30 25.06
N HIS A 34 -9.14 6.55 25.65
CA HIS A 34 -9.54 6.73 27.05
C HIS A 34 -8.35 6.53 28.01
N PHE A 35 -7.56 5.47 27.81
CA PHE A 35 -6.39 5.21 28.64
C PHE A 35 -5.38 6.37 28.61
N PHE A 36 -5.04 6.89 27.43
CA PHE A 36 -4.05 7.96 27.32
C PHE A 36 -4.60 9.34 27.70
N CYS A 37 -5.87 9.63 27.45
CA CYS A 37 -6.50 10.87 27.91
C CYS A 37 -6.58 10.95 29.45
N VAL A 38 -6.82 9.82 30.14
CA VAL A 38 -6.88 9.79 31.60
C VAL A 38 -5.48 9.84 32.23
N ASN A 39 -4.52 9.08 31.70
CA ASN A 39 -3.19 8.95 32.32
C ASN A 39 -2.18 10.01 31.84
N HIS A 40 -2.35 10.53 30.63
CA HIS A 40 -1.41 11.46 29.98
C HIS A 40 -2.12 12.63 29.24
N PRO A 41 -3.04 13.37 29.91
CA PRO A 41 -3.90 14.37 29.26
C PRO A 41 -3.11 15.48 28.54
N ASP A 42 -2.01 15.96 29.13
CA ASP A 42 -1.24 17.09 28.57
C ASP A 42 -0.25 16.68 27.47
N HIS A 43 -0.02 15.38 27.28
CA HIS A 43 1.01 14.85 26.37
C HIS A 43 0.43 14.00 25.24
N TYR A 44 -0.81 13.53 25.39
CA TYR A 44 -1.48 12.77 24.37
C TYR A 44 -1.91 13.68 23.22
N LEU A 45 -1.62 13.26 21.98
CA LEU A 45 -1.97 14.00 20.77
C LEU A 45 -2.95 13.20 19.91
N LEU A 46 -2.52 12.03 19.46
CA LEU A 46 -3.28 11.14 18.61
C LEU A 46 -2.68 9.73 18.67
N HIS A 47 -3.46 8.76 18.23
CA HIS A 47 -3.00 7.40 18.02
C HIS A 47 -3.44 6.90 16.64
N GLN A 48 -2.74 5.88 16.14
CA GLN A 48 -3.12 5.18 14.91
C GLN A 48 -3.20 3.70 15.24
N VAL A 49 -4.39 3.11 15.08
CA VAL A 49 -4.56 1.67 15.25
C VAL A 49 -3.91 0.93 14.08
N VAL A 50 -3.16 -0.13 14.40
CA VAL A 50 -2.51 -1.00 13.42
C VAL A 50 -3.44 -2.16 13.10
N TYR A 51 -3.90 -2.21 11.85
CA TYR A 51 -4.73 -3.30 11.34
C TYR A 51 -3.88 -4.29 10.53
N ASN A 52 -4.38 -5.53 10.38
CA ASN A 52 -3.75 -6.53 9.53
C ASN A 52 -3.95 -6.18 8.05
N ALA A 53 -3.08 -5.32 7.52
CA ALA A 53 -3.09 -4.90 6.11
C ALA A 53 -2.21 -5.80 5.22
N ASN A 54 -2.01 -7.07 5.57
CA ASN A 54 -1.14 -7.97 4.80
C ASN A 54 -1.69 -8.29 3.41
N GLU A 55 -3.02 -8.35 3.27
CA GLU A 55 -3.66 -8.57 1.97
C GLU A 55 -3.60 -7.31 1.11
N LEU A 56 -3.96 -6.15 1.68
CA LEU A 56 -3.75 -4.83 1.06
C LEU A 56 -2.33 -4.65 0.56
N ALA A 57 -1.33 -4.93 1.40
CA ALA A 57 0.07 -4.76 1.07
C ALA A 57 0.47 -5.60 -0.15
N LYS A 58 0.00 -6.86 -0.23
CA LYS A 58 0.24 -7.74 -1.38
C LYS A 58 -0.45 -7.20 -2.65
N LEU A 59 -1.66 -6.66 -2.55
CA LEU A 59 -2.37 -6.05 -3.69
C LEU A 59 -1.64 -4.82 -4.21
N VAL A 60 -1.24 -3.92 -3.30
CA VAL A 60 -0.48 -2.70 -3.61
C VAL A 60 0.86 -3.05 -4.26
N GLU A 61 1.57 -4.07 -3.78
CA GLU A 61 2.82 -4.53 -4.39
C GLU A 61 2.61 -5.10 -5.80
N LYS A 62 1.58 -5.94 -6.00
CA LYS A 62 1.21 -6.45 -7.33
C LYS A 62 0.90 -5.31 -8.30
N LYS A 63 0.13 -4.30 -7.86
CA LYS A 63 -0.22 -3.13 -8.66
C LYS A 63 1.02 -2.34 -9.07
N LYS A 64 1.97 -2.10 -8.15
CA LYS A 64 3.26 -1.46 -8.47
C LYS A 64 4.04 -2.23 -9.53
N ASN A 65 4.07 -3.56 -9.44
CA ASN A 65 4.72 -4.40 -10.45
C ASN A 65 4.04 -4.30 -11.82
N MET A 66 2.71 -4.27 -11.88
CA MET A 66 1.97 -4.08 -13.14
C MET A 66 2.22 -2.68 -13.73
N GLN A 67 2.28 -1.64 -12.89
CA GLN A 67 2.63 -0.28 -13.31
C GLN A 67 4.03 -0.20 -13.92
N ASN A 68 5.00 -0.93 -13.36
CA ASN A 68 6.36 -1.00 -13.91
C ASN A 68 6.34 -1.62 -15.32
N TRP A 69 5.60 -2.71 -15.53
CA TRP A 69 5.44 -3.33 -16.84
C TRP A 69 4.72 -2.42 -17.84
N TYR A 70 3.65 -1.77 -17.41
CA TYR A 70 2.95 -0.76 -18.21
C TYR A 70 3.92 0.33 -18.70
N THR A 71 4.69 0.90 -17.77
CA THR A 71 5.69 1.94 -18.06
C THR A 71 6.76 1.43 -19.03
N TYR A 72 7.23 0.19 -18.86
CA TYR A 72 8.17 -0.45 -19.78
C TYR A 72 7.62 -0.54 -21.21
N TYR A 73 6.38 -1.00 -21.38
CA TYR A 73 5.76 -1.15 -22.70
C TYR A 73 5.40 0.20 -23.32
N GLN A 74 4.97 1.16 -22.52
CA GLN A 74 4.74 2.53 -22.97
C GLN A 74 6.04 3.17 -23.50
N ASN A 75 7.12 3.10 -22.73
CA ASN A 75 8.44 3.59 -23.16
C ASN A 75 8.92 2.91 -24.46
N LYS A 76 8.62 1.62 -24.62
CA LYS A 76 8.96 0.87 -25.85
C LYS A 76 8.15 1.35 -27.06
N TYR A 77 6.88 1.67 -26.86
CA TYR A 77 6.03 2.25 -27.90
C TYR A 77 6.46 3.67 -28.28
N GLU A 78 6.74 4.52 -27.30
CA GLU A 78 7.22 5.90 -27.52
C GLU A 78 8.53 5.93 -28.32
N ARG A 79 9.44 4.98 -28.06
CA ARG A 79 10.70 4.84 -28.82
C ARG A 79 10.51 4.40 -30.26
N ASN A 80 9.49 3.60 -30.56
CA ASN A 80 9.21 3.15 -31.92
C ASN A 80 7.70 3.02 -32.16
N PRO A 81 7.03 4.14 -32.53
CA PRO A 81 5.58 4.16 -32.72
C PRO A 81 5.09 3.27 -33.87
N SER A 82 5.98 2.86 -34.78
CA SER A 82 5.62 2.02 -35.93
C SER A 82 5.20 0.60 -35.53
N LYS A 83 5.61 0.10 -34.37
CA LYS A 83 5.32 -1.26 -33.91
C LYS A 83 4.75 -1.25 -32.50
N LYS A 84 3.45 -1.58 -32.38
CA LYS A 84 2.82 -1.74 -31.08
C LYS A 84 3.42 -2.91 -30.30
N PRO A 85 3.73 -2.74 -29.01
CA PRO A 85 4.17 -3.84 -28.17
C PRO A 85 3.00 -4.80 -27.91
N THR A 86 3.23 -6.09 -28.14
CA THR A 86 2.22 -7.14 -27.88
C THR A 86 2.72 -8.11 -26.84
N VAL A 87 1.83 -8.56 -25.96
CA VAL A 87 2.05 -9.66 -25.03
C VAL A 87 1.14 -10.84 -25.40
N LYS A 88 1.51 -12.04 -24.98
CA LYS A 88 0.59 -13.18 -25.03
C LYS A 88 -0.12 -13.32 -23.70
N THR A 89 -1.40 -13.70 -23.73
CA THR A 89 -2.25 -13.80 -22.53
C THR A 89 -1.93 -14.97 -21.59
N GLY A 90 -1.23 -16.00 -22.07
CA GLY A 90 -0.93 -17.20 -21.28
C GLY A 90 0.32 -17.09 -20.39
N SER A 91 0.54 -18.15 -19.61
CA SER A 91 1.62 -18.25 -18.62
C SER A 91 2.99 -17.90 -19.19
N PHE A 92 3.74 -17.04 -18.48
CA PHE A 92 5.06 -16.54 -18.86
C PHE A 92 5.12 -15.85 -20.24
N GLY A 93 3.99 -15.47 -20.84
CA GLY A 93 3.95 -14.90 -22.18
C GLY A 93 4.29 -15.90 -23.30
N LEU A 94 4.22 -17.20 -23.01
CA LEU A 94 4.60 -18.26 -23.96
C LEU A 94 3.40 -18.76 -24.80
N TRP A 95 2.20 -18.82 -24.21
CA TRP A 95 0.99 -19.43 -24.78
C TRP A 95 -0.14 -18.39 -24.92
N GLY A 96 -1.13 -18.66 -25.77
CA GLY A 96 -2.32 -17.82 -25.93
C GLY A 96 -2.23 -16.72 -27.00
N ASP A 97 -3.31 -15.95 -27.09
CA ASP A 97 -3.50 -14.91 -28.10
C ASP A 97 -2.60 -13.70 -27.86
N ARG A 98 -2.16 -13.08 -28.95
CA ARG A 98 -1.40 -11.84 -28.91
C ARG A 98 -2.35 -10.67 -28.73
N VAL A 99 -2.18 -9.94 -27.62
CA VAL A 99 -2.94 -8.74 -27.28
C VAL A 99 -2.01 -7.53 -27.14
N ASP A 100 -2.57 -6.32 -27.23
CA ASP A 100 -1.83 -5.08 -26.98
C ASP A 100 -1.36 -5.07 -25.52
N ALA A 101 -0.05 -4.89 -25.31
CA ALA A 101 0.55 -4.90 -23.99
C ALA A 101 0.00 -3.76 -23.12
N ILE A 102 -0.17 -2.57 -23.70
CA ILE A 102 -0.57 -1.38 -22.95
C ILE A 102 -2.00 -1.54 -22.45
N ASP A 103 -2.92 -1.96 -23.32
CA ASP A 103 -4.32 -2.23 -22.97
C ASP A 103 -4.44 -3.36 -21.92
N TYR A 104 -3.65 -4.44 -22.08
CA TYR A 104 -3.63 -5.55 -21.13
C TYR A 104 -3.24 -5.12 -19.71
N TYR A 105 -2.11 -4.42 -19.55
CA TYR A 105 -1.68 -3.97 -18.22
C TYR A 105 -2.60 -2.88 -17.66
N THR A 106 -3.19 -2.03 -18.51
CA THR A 106 -4.18 -1.02 -18.06
C THR A 106 -5.37 -1.71 -17.39
N LYS A 107 -5.96 -2.72 -18.04
CA LYS A 107 -7.08 -3.49 -17.48
C LYS A 107 -6.72 -4.24 -16.20
N GLU A 108 -5.52 -4.80 -16.12
CA GLU A 108 -5.08 -5.50 -14.90
C GLU A 108 -4.86 -4.52 -13.73
N ILE A 109 -4.35 -3.31 -14.01
CA ILE A 109 -4.22 -2.24 -13.00
C ILE A 109 -5.60 -1.77 -12.53
N GLU A 110 -6.56 -1.61 -13.42
CA GLU A 110 -7.95 -1.24 -13.07
C GLU A 110 -8.57 -2.29 -12.16
N LYS A 111 -8.50 -3.57 -12.54
CA LYS A 111 -8.98 -4.70 -11.73
C LYS A 111 -8.32 -4.75 -10.34
N LEU A 112 -7.00 -4.55 -10.25
CA LEU A 112 -6.30 -4.50 -8.97
C LEU A 112 -6.71 -3.27 -8.14
N THR A 113 -7.05 -2.16 -8.79
CA THR A 113 -7.53 -0.96 -8.11
C THR A 113 -8.93 -1.16 -7.52
N GLU A 114 -9.81 -1.84 -8.23
CA GLU A 114 -11.13 -2.22 -7.69
C GLU A 114 -10.99 -3.16 -6.48
N GLN A 115 -10.08 -4.13 -6.55
CA GLN A 115 -9.78 -5.02 -5.42
C GLN A 115 -9.18 -4.27 -4.22
N GLU A 116 -8.27 -3.33 -4.47
CA GLU A 116 -7.68 -2.47 -3.44
C GLU A 116 -8.74 -1.60 -2.74
N ILE A 117 -9.69 -1.03 -3.50
CA ILE A 117 -10.78 -0.22 -2.94
C ILE A 117 -11.75 -1.08 -2.12
N ALA A 118 -11.98 -2.32 -2.53
CA ALA A 118 -12.89 -3.23 -1.82
C ALA A 118 -12.31 -3.77 -0.50
N GLU A 119 -10.98 -3.86 -0.38
CA GLU A 119 -10.30 -4.37 0.81
C GLU A 119 -9.91 -3.26 1.80
N ARG A 120 -9.77 -2.01 1.33
CA ARG A 120 -9.49 -0.82 2.13
C ARG A 120 -10.69 -0.33 2.95
#